data_AF-A0A943IVI7-F1
#
_entry.id   AF-A0A943IVI7-F1
#
_cell.length_a   1.000
_cell.length_b   1.000
_cell.length_c   1.000
_cell.angle_alpha   90.00
_cell.angle_beta   90.00
_cell.angle_gamma   90.00
#
_symmetry.space_group_name_H-M   'P 1'
#
loop_
_entity.id
_entity.type
_entity.pdbx_description
1 polymer ?
#
loop_
_entity_poly.entity_id
_entity_poly.type
_entity_poly.pdbx_seq_one_letter_code
_entity_poly.pdbx_strand_id
1 'polypeptide(L)'
;MKDIEEIKKSIQILIKYPHAFGFSEYGDRGNGCSGRLDRMDSEENSDYAKTYASVLQAMPKYSELHKQFAPVLMQELKLKQWPRYDYSIKILTRILMDDTQMTGSETVEELCRVAVCAQEYMKETGKTILESMDLANIM
;
A
#
# COMPACT_ATOMS: atom_id res chain seq x y z
N MET A 1 -5.75 -0.21 9.90
CA MET A 1 -5.04 0.89 10.62
C MET A 1 -5.88 2.16 10.76
N LYS A 2 -5.91 2.78 11.95
CA LYS A 2 -6.73 3.96 12.27
C LYS A 2 -5.97 5.11 12.93
N ASP A 3 -4.80 4.84 13.51
CA ASP A 3 -3.94 5.85 14.15
C ASP A 3 -3.30 6.76 13.10
N ILE A 4 -3.43 8.07 13.29
CA ILE A 4 -3.01 9.09 12.31
C ILE A 4 -1.49 9.14 12.14
N GLU A 5 -0.73 8.98 13.22
CA GLU A 5 0.73 9.05 13.15
C GLU A 5 1.31 7.78 12.53
N GLU A 6 0.74 6.61 12.86
CA GLU A 6 1.11 5.36 12.19
C GLU A 6 0.77 5.38 10.69
N ILE A 7 -0.36 5.97 10.29
CA ILE A 7 -0.69 6.16 8.87
C ILE A 7 0.33 7.06 8.19
N LYS A 8 0.73 8.19 8.80
CA LYS A 8 1.73 9.08 8.22
C LYS A 8 3.07 8.38 8.02
N LYS A 9 3.55 7.65 9.04
CA LYS A 9 4.78 6.84 8.96
C LYS A 9 4.67 5.79 7.85
N SER A 10 3.53 5.11 7.76
CA SER A 10 3.26 4.11 6.72
C SER A 10 3.32 4.72 5.33
N ILE A 11 2.74 5.90 5.11
CA ILE A 11 2.83 6.61 3.82
C ILE A 11 4.28 6.97 3.50
N GLN A 12 5.08 7.40 4.48
CA GLN A 12 6.51 7.67 4.27
C GLN A 12 7.30 6.41 3.90
N ILE A 13 6.96 5.27 4.49
CA ILE A 13 7.54 3.97 4.13
C ILE A 13 7.17 3.60 2.69
N LEU A 14 5.91 3.78 2.28
CA LEU A 14 5.46 3.54 0.91
C LEU A 14 6.15 4.46 -0.11
N ILE A 15 6.48 5.69 0.28
CA ILE A 15 7.30 6.61 -0.53
C ILE A 15 8.73 6.09 -0.69
N LYS A 16 9.31 5.52 0.38
CA LYS A 16 10.68 4.99 0.39
C LYS A 16 10.82 3.69 -0.41
N TYR A 17 9.80 2.84 -0.40
CA TYR A 17 9.79 1.54 -1.07
C TYR A 17 8.62 1.44 -2.07
N PRO A 18 8.59 2.28 -3.11
CA PRO A 18 7.42 2.38 -3.98
C PRO A 18 7.15 1.10 -4.77
N HIS A 19 8.21 0.38 -5.16
CA HIS A 19 8.09 -0.87 -5.93
C HIS A 19 7.69 -2.08 -5.09
N ALA A 20 7.65 -1.96 -3.75
CA ALA A 20 7.25 -3.06 -2.88
C ALA A 20 5.75 -3.38 -3.00
N PHE A 21 4.95 -2.45 -3.51
CA PHE A 21 3.51 -2.63 -3.68
C PHE A 21 3.07 -2.48 -5.14
N GLY A 22 2.27 -3.44 -5.61
CA GLY A 22 1.54 -3.33 -6.87
C GLY A 22 0.37 -2.36 -6.74
N PHE A 23 0.61 -1.04 -6.70
CA PHE A 23 -0.43 -0.02 -6.48
C PHE A 23 -1.64 -0.13 -7.42
N SER A 24 -1.45 -0.66 -8.63
CA SER A 24 -2.52 -0.89 -9.61
C SER A 24 -3.57 -1.90 -9.10
N GLU A 25 -3.19 -2.84 -8.24
CA GLU A 25 -4.07 -3.86 -7.67
C GLU A 25 -5.07 -3.27 -6.66
N TYR A 26 -4.73 -2.12 -6.08
CA TYR A 26 -5.55 -1.39 -5.14
C TYR A 26 -6.46 -0.33 -5.82
N GLY A 27 -6.42 -0.22 -7.15
CA GLY A 27 -7.28 0.66 -7.95
C GLY A 27 -8.75 0.22 -8.05
N ASP A 28 -9.57 0.94 -8.82
CA ASP A 28 -11.02 0.69 -8.95
C ASP A 28 -11.39 -0.69 -9.50
N ARG A 29 -10.53 -1.24 -10.37
CA ARG A 29 -10.74 -2.60 -10.90
C ARG A 29 -10.41 -3.68 -9.87
N GLY A 30 -9.67 -3.32 -8.81
CA GLY A 30 -9.17 -4.23 -7.78
C GLY A 30 -8.36 -5.39 -8.33
N ASN A 31 -7.96 -6.28 -7.42
CA ASN A 31 -7.74 -7.69 -7.71
C ASN A 31 -8.70 -8.52 -6.83
N GLY A 32 -8.83 -9.82 -7.08
CA GLY A 32 -9.70 -10.69 -6.28
C GLY A 32 -9.31 -10.79 -4.80
N CYS A 33 -8.09 -10.38 -4.43
CA CYS A 33 -7.50 -10.57 -3.11
C CYS A 33 -7.61 -9.36 -2.17
N SER A 34 -7.76 -8.14 -2.71
CA SER A 34 -7.74 -6.88 -1.93
C SER A 34 -9.15 -6.34 -1.59
N GLY A 35 -10.17 -7.19 -1.69
CA GLY A 35 -11.56 -6.85 -1.39
C GLY A 35 -12.22 -6.01 -2.48
N ARG A 36 -13.28 -6.55 -3.10
CA ARG A 36 -14.16 -5.76 -3.97
C ARG A 36 -15.03 -4.88 -3.11
N LEU A 37 -14.96 -3.55 -3.27
CA LEU A 37 -15.80 -2.60 -2.52
C LEU A 37 -17.30 -2.92 -2.62
N ASP A 38 -17.72 -3.50 -3.75
CA ASP A 38 -19.12 -3.91 -3.98
C ASP A 38 -19.52 -5.23 -3.29
N ARG A 39 -18.61 -5.88 -2.57
CA ARG A 39 -18.84 -7.16 -1.87
C ARG A 39 -18.47 -7.13 -0.39
N MET A 40 -18.15 -5.96 0.15
CA MET A 40 -17.85 -5.81 1.57
C MET A 40 -19.11 -6.01 2.40
N ASP A 41 -18.99 -6.74 3.51
CA ASP A 41 -20.04 -6.80 4.51
C ASP A 41 -20.13 -5.49 5.32
N SER A 42 -21.05 -5.43 6.28
CA SER A 42 -21.26 -4.21 7.08
C SER A 42 -20.06 -3.85 7.97
N GLU A 43 -19.33 -4.85 8.47
CA GLU A 43 -18.16 -4.64 9.32
C GLU A 43 -16.98 -4.15 8.49
N GLU A 44 -16.71 -4.80 7.36
CA GLU A 44 -15.67 -4.40 6.40
C GLU A 44 -15.92 -2.98 5.86
N ASN A 45 -17.18 -2.63 5.55
CA ASN A 45 -17.54 -1.27 5.13
C ASN A 45 -17.31 -0.23 6.23
N SER A 46 -17.63 -0.59 7.48
CA SER A 46 -17.41 0.28 8.64
C SER A 46 -15.92 0.52 8.88
N ASP A 47 -15.11 -0.53 8.73
CA ASP A 47 -13.66 -0.43 8.86
C ASP A 47 -13.06 0.43 7.73
N TYR A 48 -13.46 0.17 6.49
CA TYR A 48 -13.09 0.99 5.33
C TYR A 48 -13.37 2.47 5.58
N ALA A 49 -14.59 2.80 6.00
CA ALA A 49 -14.98 4.19 6.21
C ALA A 49 -14.14 4.88 7.30
N LYS A 50 -13.81 4.16 8.38
CA LYS A 50 -12.97 4.68 9.47
C LYS A 50 -11.53 4.88 9.00
N THR A 51 -10.93 3.89 8.36
CA THR A 51 -9.57 4.01 7.81
C THR A 51 -9.50 5.11 6.75
N TYR A 52 -10.50 5.22 5.88
CA TYR A 52 -10.59 6.28 4.88
C TYR A 52 -10.58 7.67 5.52
N ALA A 53 -11.38 7.87 6.57
CA ALA A 53 -11.41 9.13 7.33
C ALA A 53 -10.04 9.43 7.97
N SER A 54 -9.40 8.42 8.57
CA SER A 54 -8.07 8.57 9.15
C SER A 54 -7.00 8.92 8.10
N VAL A 55 -7.04 8.29 6.92
CA VAL A 55 -6.10 8.59 5.82
C VAL A 55 -6.30 10.01 5.28
N LEU A 56 -7.54 10.47 5.15
CA LEU A 56 -7.84 11.86 4.79
C LEU A 56 -7.23 12.85 5.79
N GLN A 57 -7.35 12.56 7.07
CA GLN A 57 -6.79 13.40 8.13
C GLN A 57 -5.25 13.35 8.17
N ALA A 58 -4.66 12.18 7.94
CA ALA A 58 -3.22 11.97 7.93
C ALA A 58 -2.53 12.65 6.74
N MET A 59 -3.18 12.62 5.56
CA MET A 59 -2.65 13.18 4.33
C MET A 59 -3.67 14.13 3.65
N PRO A 60 -3.89 15.34 4.18
CA PRO A 60 -4.79 16.31 3.57
C PRO A 60 -4.36 16.69 2.14
N LYS A 61 -5.32 17.08 1.30
CA LYS A 61 -5.04 17.50 -0.08
C LYS A 61 -4.06 18.67 -0.08
N TYR A 62 -3.01 18.56 -0.91
CA TYR A 62 -1.91 19.53 -1.04
C TYR A 62 -1.02 19.71 0.20
N SER A 63 -1.19 18.88 1.24
CA SER A 63 -0.20 18.76 2.31
C SER A 63 1.16 18.33 1.75
N GLU A 64 2.22 18.53 2.54
CA GLU A 64 3.57 18.11 2.16
C GLU A 64 3.62 16.59 1.87
N LEU A 65 3.01 15.78 2.74
CA LEU A 65 2.94 14.34 2.54
C LEU A 65 2.21 13.96 1.24
N HIS A 66 1.12 14.66 0.89
CA HIS A 66 0.46 14.46 -0.40
C HIS A 66 1.34 14.84 -1.59
N LYS A 67 2.07 15.96 -1.51
CA LYS A 67 2.98 16.42 -2.56
C LYS A 67 4.17 15.48 -2.76
N GLN A 68 4.59 14.77 -1.72
CA GLN A 68 5.62 13.75 -1.81
C GLN A 68 5.08 12.43 -2.38
N PHE A 69 3.89 12.00 -1.95
CA PHE A 69 3.32 10.73 -2.38
C PHE A 69 2.75 10.75 -3.81
N ALA A 70 2.10 11.83 -4.24
CA ALA A 70 1.44 11.89 -5.54
C ALA A 70 2.39 11.67 -6.75
N PRO A 71 3.62 12.23 -6.77
CA PRO A 71 4.61 11.92 -7.81
C PRO A 71 5.03 10.45 -7.83
N VAL A 72 5.21 9.84 -6.64
CA VAL A 72 5.57 8.42 -6.52
C VAL A 72 4.48 7.56 -7.15
N LEU A 73 3.23 7.78 -6.74
CA LEU A 73 2.10 7.02 -7.26
C LEU A 73 1.90 7.23 -8.77
N MET A 74 2.16 8.44 -9.28
CA MET A 74 2.16 8.73 -10.72
C MET A 74 3.20 7.87 -11.46
N GLN A 75 4.42 7.76 -10.92
CA GLN A 75 5.50 6.97 -11.53
C GLN A 75 5.18 5.48 -11.54
N GLU A 76 4.79 4.91 -10.38
CA GLU A 76 4.47 3.49 -10.26
C GLU A 76 3.31 3.07 -11.17
N LEU A 77 2.30 3.93 -11.30
CA LEU A 77 1.15 3.68 -12.17
C LEU A 77 1.37 4.13 -13.63
N LYS A 78 2.55 4.68 -13.96
CA LYS A 78 2.90 5.19 -15.30
C LYS A 78 1.88 6.18 -15.84
N LEU A 79 1.38 7.07 -14.99
CA LEU A 79 0.39 8.08 -15.33
C LEU A 79 1.07 9.33 -15.91
N LYS A 80 0.39 10.04 -16.81
CA LYS A 80 0.88 11.28 -17.42
C LYS A 80 0.80 12.51 -16.50
N GLN A 81 0.05 12.40 -15.41
CA GLN A 81 -0.22 13.46 -14.46
C GLN A 81 -0.47 12.85 -13.08
N TRP A 82 -0.44 13.69 -12.05
CA TRP A 82 -0.74 13.24 -10.70
C TRP A 82 -2.13 12.59 -10.64
N PRO A 83 -2.26 11.45 -9.95
CA PRO A 83 -3.57 10.87 -9.70
C PRO A 83 -4.43 11.88 -8.96
N ARG A 84 -5.75 11.80 -9.18
CA ARG A 84 -6.69 12.61 -8.41
C ARG A 84 -6.56 12.23 -6.92
N TYR A 85 -6.75 13.22 -6.05
CA TYR A 85 -6.57 13.04 -4.60
C TYR A 85 -7.42 11.91 -4.02
N ASP A 86 -8.69 11.82 -4.43
CA ASP A 86 -9.62 10.74 -4.07
C ASP A 86 -9.07 9.35 -4.41
N TYR A 87 -8.40 9.22 -5.55
CA TYR A 87 -7.79 7.98 -5.98
C TYR A 87 -6.60 7.59 -5.10
N SER A 88 -5.74 8.55 -4.74
CA SER A 88 -4.62 8.32 -3.82
C SER A 88 -5.10 7.88 -2.43
N ILE A 89 -6.13 8.55 -1.90
CA ILE A 89 -6.72 8.20 -0.59
C ILE A 89 -7.31 6.80 -0.63
N LYS A 90 -8.02 6.44 -1.70
CA LYS A 90 -8.59 5.09 -1.87
C LYS A 90 -7.51 4.01 -1.86
N ILE A 91 -6.42 4.20 -2.61
CA ILE A 91 -5.31 3.23 -2.65
C ILE A 91 -4.72 3.05 -1.25
N LEU A 92 -4.37 4.16 -0.58
CA LEU A 92 -3.81 4.12 0.77
C LEU A 92 -4.77 3.46 1.76
N THR A 93 -6.07 3.77 1.67
CA THR A 93 -7.10 3.14 2.50
C THR A 93 -7.07 1.63 2.30
N ARG A 94 -7.07 1.14 1.07
CA ARG A 94 -7.08 -0.32 0.82
C ARG A 94 -5.81 -1.02 1.25
N ILE A 95 -4.65 -0.36 1.16
CA ILE A 95 -3.39 -0.91 1.67
C ILE A 95 -3.43 -1.01 3.19
N LEU A 96 -3.95 0.02 3.87
CA LEU A 96 -3.87 0.16 5.32
C LEU A 96 -5.08 -0.43 6.08
N MET A 97 -6.13 -0.85 5.39
CA MET A 97 -7.33 -1.45 5.95
C MET A 97 -7.20 -2.98 6.14
N ASP A 98 -6.14 -3.62 5.67
CA ASP A 98 -6.00 -5.08 5.83
C ASP A 98 -5.80 -5.46 7.32
N ASP A 99 -6.93 -5.70 7.99
CA ASP A 99 -7.10 -5.53 9.45
C ASP A 99 -6.40 -6.63 10.26
N THR A 100 -6.04 -7.76 9.63
CA THR A 100 -5.31 -8.85 10.33
C THR A 100 -3.80 -8.66 10.36
N GLN A 101 -3.24 -7.86 9.46
CA GLN A 101 -1.78 -7.70 9.32
C GLN A 101 -1.33 -6.25 9.49
N MET A 102 -2.13 -5.26 9.10
CA MET A 102 -1.74 -3.84 9.09
C MET A 102 -2.09 -3.13 10.40
N THR A 103 -1.45 -3.54 11.49
CA THR A 103 -1.68 -3.01 12.85
C THR A 103 -0.89 -1.73 13.12
N GLY A 104 0.26 -1.54 12.48
CA GLY A 104 1.12 -0.36 12.64
C GLY A 104 2.09 -0.17 11.47
N SER A 105 2.84 0.94 11.48
CA SER A 105 3.81 1.26 10.43
C SER A 105 4.98 0.26 10.36
N GLU A 106 5.30 -0.39 11.47
CA GLU A 106 6.30 -1.47 11.51
C GLU A 106 5.94 -2.62 10.58
N THR A 107 4.68 -3.06 10.54
CA THR A 107 4.26 -4.14 9.65
C THR A 107 4.34 -3.73 8.18
N VAL A 108 4.07 -2.45 7.88
CA VAL A 108 4.23 -1.90 6.52
C VAL A 108 5.71 -1.92 6.13
N GLU A 109 6.61 -1.54 7.05
CA GLU A 109 8.05 -1.58 6.80
C GLU A 109 8.55 -3.00 6.56
N GLU A 110 8.11 -3.95 7.37
CA GLU A 110 8.51 -5.36 7.24
C GLU A 110 8.05 -5.95 5.90
N LEU A 111 6.79 -5.71 5.52
CA LEU A 111 6.28 -6.11 4.21
C LEU A 111 7.08 -5.50 3.07
N CYS A 112 7.42 -4.22 3.16
CA CYS A 112 8.30 -3.57 2.19
C CYS A 112 9.68 -4.23 2.11
N ARG A 113 10.30 -4.53 3.24
CA ARG A 113 11.63 -5.15 3.29
C ARG A 113 11.61 -6.54 2.67
N VAL A 114 10.67 -7.39 3.08
CA VAL A 114 10.52 -8.75 2.53
C VAL A 114 10.26 -8.70 1.03
N ALA A 115 9.38 -7.81 0.56
CA ALA A 115 9.11 -7.65 -0.87
C ALA A 115 10.37 -7.24 -1.66
N VAL A 116 11.15 -6.29 -1.14
CA VAL A 116 12.41 -5.85 -1.78
C VAL A 116 13.43 -7.00 -1.81
N CYS A 117 13.66 -7.69 -0.69
CA CYS A 117 14.58 -8.83 -0.63
C CYS A 117 14.17 -9.93 -1.61
N ALA A 118 12.88 -10.25 -1.68
CA ALA A 118 12.36 -11.25 -2.63
C ALA A 118 12.58 -10.81 -4.08
N GLN A 119 12.30 -9.56 -4.42
CA GLN A 119 12.50 -9.02 -5.77
C GLN A 119 13.99 -9.01 -6.17
N GLU A 120 14.88 -8.64 -5.26
CA GLU A 120 16.33 -8.67 -5.46
C GLU A 120 16.83 -10.10 -5.68
N TYR A 121 16.44 -11.03 -4.81
CA TYR A 121 16.78 -12.45 -4.94
C TYR A 121 16.32 -13.04 -6.27
N MET A 122 15.08 -12.76 -6.68
CA MET A 122 14.54 -13.20 -7.98
C MET A 122 15.34 -12.62 -9.15
N LYS A 123 15.75 -11.35 -9.07
CA LYS A 123 16.55 -10.69 -10.08
C LYS A 123 17.96 -11.30 -10.19
N GLU A 124 18.59 -11.59 -9.05
CA GLU A 124 19.94 -12.18 -9.01
C GLU A 124 19.97 -13.63 -9.51
N THR A 125 18.94 -14.40 -9.18
CA THR A 125 18.86 -15.83 -9.54
C THR A 125 18.17 -16.08 -10.88
N GLY A 126 17.52 -15.06 -11.46
CA GLY A 126 16.68 -15.19 -12.65
C GLY A 126 15.39 -15.98 -12.41
N LYS A 127 15.04 -16.26 -11.14
CA LYS A 127 13.82 -16.99 -10.78
C LYS A 127 12.58 -16.12 -11.00
N THR A 128 11.53 -16.74 -11.51
CA THR A 128 10.20 -16.13 -11.66
C THR A 128 9.18 -16.70 -10.66
N ILE A 129 9.54 -17.80 -9.98
CA ILE A 129 8.74 -18.46 -8.95
C ILE A 129 9.70 -18.76 -7.77
N LEU A 130 9.25 -18.44 -6.55
CA LEU A 130 9.98 -18.75 -5.32
C LEU A 130 9.45 -20.05 -4.71
N GLU A 131 10.35 -20.91 -4.29
CA GLU A 131 10.06 -22.15 -3.57
C GLU A 131 10.35 -21.97 -2.07
N SER A 132 9.85 -22.86 -1.22
CA SER A 132 10.02 -22.74 0.24
C SER A 132 11.49 -22.68 0.68
N MET A 133 12.40 -23.31 -0.07
CA MET A 133 13.84 -23.27 0.22
C MET A 133 14.47 -21.90 -0.07
N ASP A 134 13.88 -21.10 -0.96
CA ASP A 134 14.37 -19.77 -1.31
C ASP A 134 14.10 -18.78 -0.17
N LEU A 135 13.02 -19.00 0.60
CA LEU A 135 12.62 -18.13 1.70
C LEU A 135 13.71 -18.00 2.77
N ALA A 136 14.51 -19.04 3.00
CA ALA A 136 15.63 -19.00 3.95
C ALA A 136 16.78 -18.07 3.51
N ASN A 137 16.80 -17.64 2.25
CA ASN A 137 17.78 -16.68 1.72
C ASN A 137 17.19 -15.26 1.57
N ILE A 138 15.88 -15.11 1.80
CA ILE A 138 15.13 -13.86 1.68
C ILE A 138 14.82 -13.26 3.07
N MET A 139 14.55 -14.14 4.05
CA MET A 139 14.30 -13.83 5.46
C MET A 139 15.59 -13.86 6.27
#